data_AF-A0A380G0W9-F1
#
_entry.id   AF-A0A380G0W9-F1
#
_cell.length_a   1.000
_cell.length_b   1.000
_cell.length_c   1.000
_cell.angle_alpha   90.00
_cell.angle_beta   90.00
_cell.angle_gamma   90.00
#
_symmetry.space_group_name_H-M   'P 1'
#
loop_
_entity.id
_entity.type
_entity.pdbx_description
1 polymer ?
#
loop_
_entity_poly.entity_id
_entity_poly.type
_entity_poly.pdbx_seq_one_letter_code
_entity_poly.pdbx_strand_id
1 'polypeptide(L)'
;MNQEASVISRYGNAAKNHEENLCCPVEYDTKYLKIIPDEIIEKDYGCGDPLDKIKEGDTVLDLGSGGGKVPYIVSQIVGETGKVIGVDMNDDMLNLAKKYQNQMIEKIGYDNVSFYKGKIQNLKLDLEVLDKYLQEHPASDLNTYQSINQYINYLENEMTMIKDNSIDVVISNCVLNLVSTEEKEALFKEIYRVLKDGGKAVISDIVSNVEVPEQLRQDEELWSGCYSGAIEEKSFVEAFEKVGFYGVEIDKRENTWTTIEDINFRSMTVIAHKGKEGPCIDKGQSVIYKGPFKHIEDDDNHIFERGERAFVCEKTFNILQQNPYKDVFEFINENEEAIDLEECCDTSCGC
;
A
#
# COMPACT_ATOMS: atom_id res chain seq x y z
N MET A 1 27.17 -8.65 9.09
CA MET A 1 26.10 -9.61 8.77
C MET A 1 25.46 -9.14 7.45
N ASN A 2 24.52 -9.88 6.85
CA ASN A 2 23.70 -9.30 5.76
C ASN A 2 22.65 -8.37 6.41
N GLN A 3 22.32 -7.22 5.82
CA GLN A 3 21.34 -6.25 6.34
C GLN A 3 20.01 -6.93 6.70
N GLU A 4 19.53 -7.83 5.84
CA GLU A 4 18.30 -8.62 6.05
C GLU A 4 18.37 -9.48 7.33
N ALA A 5 19.53 -10.09 7.61
CA ALA A 5 19.71 -10.89 8.82
C ALA A 5 19.72 -10.02 10.09
N SER A 6 20.24 -8.79 10.01
CA SER A 6 20.18 -7.82 11.11
C SER A 6 18.73 -7.43 11.43
N VAL A 7 17.93 -7.14 10.38
CA VAL A 7 16.49 -6.86 10.53
C VAL A 7 15.77 -8.04 11.16
N ILE A 8 15.90 -9.26 10.61
CA ILE A 8 15.26 -10.45 11.19
C ILE A 8 15.64 -10.64 12.66
N SER A 9 16.92 -10.49 13.00
CA SER A 9 17.40 -10.66 14.37
C SER A 9 16.81 -9.61 15.31
N ARG A 10 16.81 -8.33 14.92
CA ARG A 10 16.32 -7.22 15.75
C ARG A 10 14.82 -7.37 16.02
N TYR A 11 14.02 -7.53 14.96
CA TYR A 11 12.57 -7.68 15.12
C TYR A 11 12.18 -9.02 15.78
N GLY A 12 12.96 -10.09 15.57
CA GLY A 12 12.75 -11.36 16.28
C GLY A 12 12.99 -11.24 17.79
N ASN A 13 13.98 -10.44 18.19
CA ASN A 13 14.19 -10.09 19.59
C ASN A 13 13.08 -9.19 20.12
N ALA A 14 12.63 -8.21 19.34
CA ALA A 14 11.54 -7.30 19.68
C ALA A 14 10.17 -8.01 19.82
N ALA A 15 10.01 -9.17 19.18
CA ALA A 15 8.87 -10.06 19.37
C ALA A 15 8.92 -10.83 20.70
N LYS A 16 10.12 -11.02 21.27
CA LYS A 16 10.36 -11.75 22.53
C LYS A 16 10.43 -10.82 23.73
N ASN A 17 11.10 -9.68 23.57
CA ASN A 17 11.35 -8.66 24.58
C ASN A 17 10.89 -7.30 24.07
N HIS A 18 10.46 -6.39 24.94
CA HIS A 18 10.18 -5.01 24.54
C HIS A 18 11.51 -4.30 24.22
N GLU A 19 11.63 -3.73 23.02
CA GLU A 19 12.78 -2.92 22.61
C GLU A 19 12.39 -1.44 22.54
N GLU A 20 12.94 -0.63 23.45
CA GLU A 20 12.78 0.82 23.43
C GLU A 20 13.47 1.44 22.20
N ASN A 21 12.82 2.38 21.51
CA ASN A 21 13.34 3.22 20.41
C ASN A 21 13.38 2.61 18.98
N LEU A 22 12.57 1.59 18.65
CA LEU A 22 12.49 1.09 17.26
C LEU A 22 11.78 2.04 16.29
N CYS A 23 10.76 2.78 16.74
CA CYS A 23 10.01 3.72 15.91
C CYS A 23 9.28 4.78 16.76
N CYS A 24 8.80 5.83 16.09
CA CYS A 24 7.99 6.87 16.72
C CYS A 24 6.61 6.30 17.14
N PRO A 25 6.18 6.42 18.41
CA PRO A 25 4.91 5.86 18.84
C PRO A 25 3.72 6.42 18.04
N VAL A 26 2.85 5.52 17.59
CA VAL A 26 1.60 5.86 16.87
C VAL A 26 0.42 5.71 17.82
N GLU A 27 -0.41 6.75 17.89
CA GLU A 27 -1.69 6.69 18.60
C GLU A 27 -2.81 6.24 17.65
N TYR A 28 -3.22 4.98 17.75
CA TYR A 28 -4.44 4.49 17.13
C TYR A 28 -5.68 4.85 17.95
N ASP A 29 -6.86 4.89 17.32
CA ASP A 29 -8.12 5.06 18.04
C ASP A 29 -8.27 3.96 19.11
N THR A 30 -8.26 4.41 20.37
CA THR A 30 -8.32 3.56 21.58
C THR A 30 -9.47 2.57 21.57
N LYS A 31 -10.56 2.83 20.81
CA LYS A 31 -11.68 1.89 20.72
C LYS A 31 -11.26 0.54 20.13
N TYR A 32 -10.37 0.52 19.15
CA TYR A 32 -9.93 -0.70 18.48
C TYR A 32 -8.92 -1.50 19.30
N LEU A 33 -8.18 -0.83 20.19
CA LEU A 33 -7.17 -1.45 21.05
C LEU A 33 -7.78 -2.26 22.20
N LYS A 34 -9.02 -1.97 22.61
CA LYS A 34 -9.67 -2.58 23.80
C LYS A 34 -9.72 -4.11 23.77
N ILE A 35 -9.84 -4.70 22.58
CA ILE A 35 -9.97 -6.16 22.42
C ILE A 35 -8.64 -6.83 22.09
N ILE A 36 -7.62 -6.05 21.69
CA ILE A 36 -6.29 -6.54 21.32
C ILE A 36 -5.53 -6.95 22.58
N PRO A 37 -4.85 -8.10 22.59
CA PRO A 37 -3.99 -8.51 23.70
C PRO A 37 -2.86 -7.50 23.97
N ASP A 38 -2.59 -7.22 25.25
CA ASP A 38 -1.52 -6.30 25.65
C ASP A 38 -0.15 -6.69 25.06
N GLU A 39 0.15 -7.99 24.99
CA GLU A 39 1.40 -8.48 24.38
C GLU A 39 1.55 -8.06 22.90
N ILE A 40 0.45 -7.97 22.14
CA ILE A 40 0.47 -7.48 20.76
C ILE A 40 0.62 -5.95 20.73
N ILE A 41 -0.02 -5.23 21.66
CA ILE A 41 0.04 -3.77 21.73
C ILE A 41 1.45 -3.29 22.08
N GLU A 42 2.10 -3.94 23.04
CA GLU A 42 3.43 -3.59 23.55
C GLU A 42 4.59 -3.92 22.57
N LYS A 43 4.33 -4.76 21.57
CA LYS A 43 5.30 -5.24 20.58
C LYS A 43 5.00 -4.75 19.17
N ASP A 44 4.42 -3.56 19.07
CA ASP A 44 4.11 -2.89 17.82
C ASP A 44 5.06 -1.73 17.56
N TYR A 45 5.61 -1.69 16.35
CA TYR A 45 6.69 -0.79 15.97
C TYR A 45 6.35 -0.15 14.63
N GLY A 46 5.56 0.92 14.67
CA GLY A 46 5.15 1.70 13.50
C GLY A 46 5.39 3.19 13.72
N CYS A 47 5.21 4.03 12.69
CA CYS A 47 5.47 5.47 12.71
C CYS A 47 4.34 6.35 12.18
N GLY A 48 3.23 5.77 11.70
CA GLY A 48 1.99 6.50 11.42
C GLY A 48 0.73 5.62 11.43
N ASP A 49 -0.43 6.24 11.16
CA ASP A 49 -1.74 5.57 11.09
C ASP A 49 -2.31 5.66 9.65
N PRO A 50 -2.15 4.59 8.83
CA PRO A 50 -2.65 4.53 7.45
C PRO A 50 -4.10 4.01 7.35
N LEU A 51 -4.85 3.95 8.45
CA LEU A 51 -6.11 3.20 8.49
C LEU A 51 -7.36 4.00 8.08
N ASP A 52 -7.25 5.32 7.98
CA ASP A 52 -8.37 6.24 7.79
C ASP A 52 -9.06 6.15 6.42
N LYS A 53 -8.43 5.51 5.43
CA LYS A 53 -9.01 5.30 4.10
C LYS A 53 -9.65 3.93 3.90
N ILE A 54 -9.61 3.06 4.91
CA ILE A 54 -10.20 1.72 4.87
C ILE A 54 -11.69 1.80 5.15
N LYS A 55 -12.48 0.98 4.45
CA LYS A 55 -13.95 0.92 4.55
C LYS A 55 -14.43 -0.49 4.86
N GLU A 56 -15.67 -0.58 5.32
CA GLU A 56 -16.38 -1.85 5.47
C GLU A 56 -16.45 -2.60 4.13
N GLY A 57 -16.17 -3.90 4.16
CA GLY A 57 -16.12 -4.77 2.98
C GLY A 57 -14.80 -4.79 2.22
N ASP A 58 -13.83 -3.92 2.54
CA ASP A 58 -12.53 -3.89 1.85
C ASP A 58 -11.75 -5.20 2.09
N THR A 59 -11.04 -5.65 1.05
CA THR A 59 -9.92 -6.59 1.18
C THR A 59 -8.63 -5.80 1.35
N VAL A 60 -8.03 -5.87 2.53
CA VAL A 60 -6.85 -5.10 2.92
C VAL A 60 -5.61 -5.99 3.02
N LEU A 61 -4.51 -5.55 2.44
CA LEU A 61 -3.19 -6.16 2.59
C LEU A 61 -2.30 -5.26 3.45
N ASP A 62 -1.77 -5.81 4.54
CA ASP A 62 -0.79 -5.16 5.41
C ASP A 62 0.61 -5.72 5.17
N LEU A 63 1.52 -4.86 4.69
CA LEU A 63 2.91 -5.21 4.43
C LEU A 63 3.74 -5.02 5.70
N GLY A 64 4.41 -6.07 6.15
CA GLY A 64 5.17 -6.05 7.41
C GLY A 64 4.27 -6.12 8.63
N SER A 65 3.34 -7.08 8.63
CA SER A 65 2.25 -7.15 9.61
C SER A 65 2.67 -7.40 11.07
N GLY A 66 3.92 -7.77 11.31
CA GLY A 66 4.50 -7.95 12.64
C GLY A 66 3.69 -8.92 13.51
N GLY A 67 3.49 -8.55 14.78
CA GLY A 67 2.70 -9.31 15.75
C GLY A 67 1.18 -9.29 15.51
N GLY A 68 0.70 -8.65 14.43
CA GLY A 68 -0.70 -8.69 14.02
C GLY A 68 -1.59 -7.58 14.58
N LYS A 69 -1.04 -6.56 15.26
CA LYS A 69 -1.84 -5.45 15.81
C LYS A 69 -2.67 -4.75 14.74
N VAL A 70 -2.03 -4.30 13.67
CA VAL A 70 -2.69 -3.59 12.57
C VAL A 70 -3.73 -4.49 11.89
N PRO A 71 -3.45 -5.75 11.50
CA PRO A 71 -4.45 -6.62 10.90
C PRO A 71 -5.69 -6.85 11.79
N TYR A 72 -5.51 -6.98 13.11
CA TYR A 72 -6.64 -7.13 14.03
C TYR A 72 -7.42 -5.82 14.26
N ILE A 73 -6.78 -4.66 14.16
CA ILE A 73 -7.50 -3.38 14.12
C ILE A 73 -8.31 -3.29 12.84
N VAL A 74 -7.68 -3.56 11.69
CA VAL A 74 -8.32 -3.50 10.36
C VAL A 74 -9.49 -4.45 10.25
N SER A 75 -9.41 -5.65 10.84
CA SER A 75 -10.51 -6.62 10.87
C SER A 75 -11.79 -6.01 11.44
N GLN A 76 -11.67 -5.19 12.49
CA GLN A 76 -12.80 -4.47 13.10
C GLN A 76 -13.35 -3.34 12.22
N ILE A 77 -12.52 -2.77 11.32
CA ILE A 77 -12.91 -1.69 10.41
C ILE A 77 -13.63 -2.27 9.18
N VAL A 78 -13.09 -3.33 8.60
CA VAL A 78 -13.62 -3.92 7.36
C VAL A 78 -14.86 -4.79 7.59
N GLY A 79 -15.10 -5.22 8.83
CA GLY A 79 -16.29 -6.00 9.17
C GLY A 79 -16.27 -7.44 8.64
N GLU A 80 -17.36 -8.17 8.87
CA GLU A 80 -17.50 -9.60 8.54
C GLU A 80 -17.35 -9.90 7.04
N THR A 81 -17.76 -8.95 6.18
CA THR A 81 -17.71 -9.09 4.71
C THR A 81 -16.36 -8.75 4.11
N GLY A 82 -15.53 -8.00 4.86
CA GLY A 82 -14.17 -7.64 4.46
C GLY A 82 -13.15 -8.74 4.77
N LYS A 83 -11.92 -8.52 4.34
CA LYS A 83 -10.81 -9.47 4.52
C LYS A 83 -9.53 -8.73 4.85
N VAL A 84 -8.69 -9.33 5.67
CA VAL A 84 -7.39 -8.77 6.05
C VAL A 84 -6.31 -9.80 5.86
N ILE A 85 -5.25 -9.41 5.18
CA ILE A 85 -4.10 -10.25 4.88
C ILE A 85 -2.87 -9.55 5.45
N GLY A 86 -2.20 -10.17 6.42
CA GLY A 86 -0.90 -9.73 6.91
C GLY A 86 0.22 -10.53 6.25
N VAL A 87 1.24 -9.85 5.72
CA VAL A 87 2.46 -10.48 5.22
C VAL A 87 3.64 -10.02 6.08
N ASP A 88 4.41 -10.98 6.59
CA ASP A 88 5.68 -10.71 7.27
C ASP A 88 6.68 -11.81 6.93
N MET A 89 7.97 -11.54 7.08
CA MET A 89 9.01 -12.54 6.85
C MET A 89 9.55 -13.15 8.15
N ASN A 90 9.28 -12.53 9.30
CA ASN A 90 9.82 -12.91 10.60
C ASN A 90 8.95 -13.97 11.28
N ASP A 91 9.50 -15.16 11.48
CA ASP A 91 8.79 -16.27 12.11
C ASP A 91 8.33 -15.96 13.55
N ASP A 92 9.13 -15.24 14.35
CA ASP A 92 8.77 -14.92 15.74
C ASP A 92 7.56 -13.96 15.78
N MET A 93 7.50 -12.98 14.88
CA MET A 93 6.37 -12.05 14.75
C MET A 93 5.10 -12.77 14.28
N LEU A 94 5.21 -13.58 13.22
CA LEU A 94 4.08 -14.37 12.71
C LEU A 94 3.57 -15.37 13.75
N ASN A 95 4.45 -15.98 14.53
CA ASN A 95 4.06 -16.87 15.62
C ASN A 95 3.31 -16.11 16.71
N LEU A 96 3.73 -14.90 17.06
CA LEU A 96 3.02 -14.03 18.00
C LEU A 96 1.62 -13.66 17.47
N ALA A 97 1.51 -13.29 16.19
CA ALA A 97 0.22 -12.99 15.57
C ALA A 97 -0.71 -14.22 15.60
N LYS A 98 -0.25 -15.34 15.05
CA LYS A 98 -1.02 -16.60 14.97
C LYS A 98 -1.39 -17.17 16.35
N LYS A 99 -0.56 -16.96 17.39
CA LYS A 99 -0.84 -17.37 18.78
C LYS A 99 -2.19 -16.84 19.29
N TYR A 100 -2.57 -15.62 18.91
CA TYR A 100 -3.79 -14.97 19.38
C TYR A 100 -4.99 -15.09 18.43
N GLN A 101 -4.83 -15.72 17.26
CA GLN A 101 -5.83 -15.73 16.20
C GLN A 101 -7.19 -16.27 16.67
N ASN A 102 -7.24 -17.42 17.35
CA ASN A 102 -8.49 -17.98 17.87
C ASN A 102 -9.18 -17.04 18.88
N GLN A 103 -8.40 -16.45 19.79
CA GLN A 103 -8.93 -15.48 20.75
C GLN A 103 -9.49 -14.25 20.03
N MET A 104 -8.83 -13.79 18.98
CA MET A 104 -9.29 -12.65 18.19
C MET A 104 -10.55 -12.96 17.40
N ILE A 105 -10.67 -14.15 16.80
CA ILE A 105 -11.90 -14.62 16.14
C ILE A 105 -13.08 -14.60 17.14
N GLU A 106 -12.88 -15.10 18.36
CA GLU A 106 -13.93 -15.08 19.40
C GLU A 106 -14.33 -13.67 19.82
N LYS A 107 -13.37 -12.74 19.96
CA LYS A 107 -13.64 -11.37 20.38
C LYS A 107 -14.24 -10.49 19.27
N ILE A 108 -13.82 -10.70 18.02
CA ILE A 108 -14.28 -9.94 16.85
C ILE A 108 -15.62 -10.48 16.35
N GLY A 109 -15.82 -11.80 16.42
CA GLY A 109 -17.05 -12.50 16.04
C GLY A 109 -17.02 -13.15 14.66
N TYR A 110 -15.92 -13.03 13.92
CA TYR A 110 -15.74 -13.64 12.59
C TYR A 110 -14.26 -13.91 12.31
N ASP A 111 -13.99 -14.80 11.36
CA ASP A 111 -12.65 -15.18 10.92
C ASP A 111 -12.37 -14.62 9.52
N ASN A 112 -11.71 -13.46 9.48
CA ASN A 112 -11.38 -12.76 8.24
C ASN A 112 -9.92 -12.28 8.16
N VAL A 113 -9.05 -12.76 9.06
CA VAL A 113 -7.64 -12.37 9.12
C VAL A 113 -6.75 -13.57 8.79
N SER A 114 -5.92 -13.43 7.76
CA SER A 114 -4.92 -14.43 7.36
C SER A 114 -3.51 -13.86 7.43
N PHE A 115 -2.55 -14.68 7.87
CA PHE A 115 -1.14 -14.30 7.94
C PHE A 115 -0.28 -15.21 7.06
N TYR A 116 0.57 -14.61 6.24
CA TYR A 116 1.47 -15.32 5.33
C TYR A 116 2.93 -14.99 5.60
N LYS A 117 3.79 -16.00 5.45
CA LYS A 117 5.24 -15.81 5.47
C LYS A 117 5.71 -15.45 4.06
N GLY A 118 6.23 -14.25 3.88
CA GLY A 118 6.65 -13.77 2.56
C GLY A 118 7.52 -12.52 2.62
N LYS A 119 8.22 -12.26 1.51
CA LYS A 119 8.94 -10.99 1.31
C LYS A 119 7.99 -10.00 0.64
N ILE A 120 7.90 -8.77 1.14
CA ILE A 120 6.95 -7.77 0.63
C ILE A 120 7.29 -7.29 -0.80
N GLN A 121 8.54 -7.48 -1.25
CA GLN A 121 8.98 -7.27 -2.63
C GLN A 121 8.70 -8.46 -3.58
N ASN A 122 8.15 -9.57 -3.08
CA ASN A 122 7.68 -10.70 -3.88
C ASN A 122 6.48 -11.38 -3.19
N LEU A 123 5.29 -10.83 -3.44
CA LEU A 123 4.04 -11.33 -2.88
C LEU A 123 3.48 -12.54 -3.65
N LYS A 124 4.24 -13.10 -4.60
CA LYS A 124 3.85 -14.33 -5.29
C LYS A 124 4.28 -15.58 -4.55
N LEU A 125 5.42 -15.54 -3.86
CA LEU A 125 6.03 -16.70 -3.24
C LEU A 125 5.64 -16.82 -1.76
N ASP A 126 4.93 -17.90 -1.43
CA ASP A 126 4.67 -18.29 -0.03
C ASP A 126 5.90 -19.03 0.53
N LEU A 127 6.61 -18.37 1.44
CA LEU A 127 7.82 -18.91 2.05
C LEU A 127 7.53 -20.01 3.07
N GLU A 128 6.35 -20.03 3.68
CA GLU A 128 5.99 -21.12 4.60
C GLU A 128 5.79 -22.43 3.83
N VAL A 129 5.18 -22.36 2.64
CA VAL A 129 5.04 -23.50 1.73
C VAL A 129 6.39 -23.94 1.18
N LEU A 130 7.23 -22.99 0.75
CA LEU A 130 8.57 -23.31 0.27
C LEU A 130 9.45 -23.95 1.36
N ASP A 131 9.42 -23.43 2.59
CA ASP A 131 10.18 -23.98 3.72
C ASP A 131 9.82 -25.45 3.99
N LYS A 132 8.53 -25.79 3.96
CA LYS A 132 8.07 -27.18 4.12
C LYS A 132 8.61 -28.07 3.00
N TYR A 133 8.56 -27.61 1.76
CA TYR A 133 9.14 -28.35 0.62
C TYR A 133 10.65 -28.55 0.78
N LEU A 134 11.39 -27.53 1.21
CA LEU A 134 12.85 -27.61 1.39
C LEU A 134 13.25 -28.58 2.51
N GLN A 135 12.45 -28.73 3.55
CA GLN A 135 12.67 -29.71 4.62
C GLN A 135 12.54 -31.15 4.11
N GLU A 136 11.61 -31.40 3.17
CA GLU A 136 11.39 -32.70 2.55
C GLU A 136 12.36 -32.98 1.38
N HIS A 137 12.85 -31.92 0.73
CA HIS A 137 13.69 -31.96 -0.47
C HIS A 137 14.93 -31.07 -0.33
N PRO A 138 15.89 -31.42 0.55
CA PRO A 138 17.07 -30.59 0.78
C PRO A 138 17.96 -30.49 -0.48
N ALA A 139 18.49 -29.30 -0.73
CA ALA A 139 19.46 -29.08 -1.80
C ALA A 139 20.78 -29.80 -1.50
N SER A 140 21.15 -30.75 -2.35
CA SER A 140 22.40 -31.53 -2.20
C SER A 140 23.26 -31.56 -3.47
N ASP A 141 22.69 -31.19 -4.61
CA ASP A 141 23.33 -31.20 -5.93
C ASP A 141 22.60 -30.28 -6.93
N LEU A 142 23.07 -30.25 -8.17
CA LEU A 142 22.48 -29.41 -9.21
C LEU A 142 21.05 -29.86 -9.59
N ASN A 143 20.71 -31.15 -9.47
CA ASN A 143 19.39 -31.66 -9.83
C ASN A 143 18.35 -31.23 -8.78
N THR A 144 18.67 -31.38 -7.50
CA THR A 144 17.84 -30.91 -6.39
C THR A 144 17.67 -29.39 -6.42
N TYR A 145 18.73 -28.63 -6.73
CA TYR A 145 18.63 -27.20 -6.99
C TYR A 145 17.67 -26.86 -8.14
N GLN A 146 17.73 -27.59 -9.25
CA GLN A 146 16.81 -27.39 -10.37
C GLN A 146 15.35 -27.71 -9.99
N SER A 147 15.11 -28.79 -9.24
CA SER A 147 13.77 -29.13 -8.74
C SER A 147 13.21 -28.04 -7.83
N ILE A 148 14.03 -27.47 -6.94
CA ILE A 148 13.65 -26.36 -6.08
C ILE A 148 13.25 -25.14 -6.92
N ASN A 149 14.04 -24.76 -7.93
CA ASN A 149 13.69 -23.65 -8.81
C ASN A 149 12.41 -23.90 -9.61
N GLN A 150 12.19 -25.13 -10.07
CA GLN A 150 10.93 -25.50 -10.71
C GLN A 150 9.74 -25.38 -9.75
N TYR A 151 9.94 -25.76 -8.49
CA TYR A 151 8.91 -25.63 -7.46
C TYR A 151 8.63 -24.16 -7.10
N ILE A 152 9.66 -23.31 -6.98
CA ILE A 152 9.48 -21.86 -6.80
C ILE A 152 8.67 -21.27 -7.96
N ASN A 153 9.04 -21.59 -9.21
CA ASN A 153 8.29 -21.15 -10.39
C ASN A 153 6.83 -21.64 -10.35
N TYR A 154 6.59 -22.88 -9.93
CA TYR A 154 5.25 -23.41 -9.74
C TYR A 154 4.47 -22.62 -8.67
N LEU A 155 5.08 -22.34 -7.52
CA LEU A 155 4.45 -21.53 -6.47
C LEU A 155 4.10 -20.13 -6.98
N GLU A 156 5.02 -19.46 -7.66
CA GLU A 156 4.79 -18.08 -8.10
C GLU A 156 3.73 -17.94 -9.19
N ASN A 157 3.57 -18.95 -10.06
CA ASN A 157 2.67 -18.87 -11.22
C ASN A 157 1.35 -19.61 -11.04
N GLU A 158 1.34 -20.76 -10.34
CA GLU A 158 0.17 -21.63 -10.20
C GLU A 158 -0.44 -21.57 -8.79
N MET A 159 0.38 -21.31 -7.77
CA MET A 159 -0.05 -21.21 -6.37
C MET A 159 0.27 -19.84 -5.76
N THR A 160 0.18 -18.78 -6.57
CA THR A 160 0.56 -17.42 -6.20
C THR A 160 -0.05 -17.03 -4.85
N MET A 161 0.79 -16.66 -3.89
CA MET A 161 0.39 -16.31 -2.52
C MET A 161 -0.65 -15.19 -2.50
N ILE A 162 -0.31 -14.03 -3.08
CA ILE A 162 -1.23 -12.91 -3.27
C ILE A 162 -1.47 -12.68 -4.76
N LYS A 163 -2.72 -12.89 -5.19
CA LYS A 163 -3.13 -12.81 -6.59
C LYS A 163 -3.12 -11.37 -7.12
N ASP A 164 -2.90 -11.24 -8.42
CA ASP A 164 -3.10 -9.98 -9.16
C ASP A 164 -4.52 -9.46 -8.93
N ASN A 165 -4.68 -8.14 -8.86
CA ASN A 165 -6.00 -7.48 -8.78
C ASN A 165 -6.94 -8.10 -7.73
N SER A 166 -6.42 -8.37 -6.53
CA SER A 166 -7.17 -9.04 -5.46
C SER A 166 -7.39 -8.17 -4.22
N ILE A 167 -6.66 -7.07 -4.10
CA ILE A 167 -6.65 -6.20 -2.92
C ILE A 167 -7.32 -4.85 -3.23
N ASP A 168 -8.17 -4.38 -2.33
CA ASP A 168 -8.79 -3.05 -2.43
C ASP A 168 -7.87 -1.96 -1.85
N VAL A 169 -7.25 -2.24 -0.70
CA VAL A 169 -6.33 -1.31 -0.03
C VAL A 169 -5.05 -2.02 0.39
N VAL A 170 -3.89 -1.51 -0.04
CA VAL A 170 -2.59 -1.92 0.52
C VAL A 170 -2.16 -0.88 1.55
N ILE A 171 -1.84 -1.33 2.75
CA ILE A 171 -1.29 -0.50 3.81
C ILE A 171 0.10 -0.98 4.22
N SER A 172 0.86 -0.07 4.81
CA SER A 172 2.14 -0.37 5.44
C SER A 172 2.47 0.72 6.46
N ASN A 173 3.15 0.31 7.52
CA ASN A 173 3.63 1.19 8.56
C ASN A 173 5.12 0.95 8.85
N CYS A 174 5.99 1.80 8.29
CA CYS A 174 7.41 1.85 8.61
C CYS A 174 8.29 0.64 8.23
N VAL A 175 7.88 -0.16 7.23
CA VAL A 175 8.65 -1.35 6.81
C VAL A 175 9.28 -1.26 5.41
N LEU A 176 8.90 -0.30 4.55
CA LEU A 176 9.47 -0.26 3.19
C LEU A 176 10.95 0.12 3.23
N ASN A 177 11.36 0.90 4.23
CA ASN A 177 12.76 1.26 4.45
C ASN A 177 13.68 0.08 4.80
N LEU A 178 13.12 -1.07 5.20
CA LEU A 178 13.89 -2.27 5.52
C LEU A 178 14.20 -3.12 4.26
N VAL A 179 13.54 -2.82 3.14
CA VAL A 179 13.79 -3.46 1.84
C VAL A 179 15.05 -2.86 1.23
N SER A 180 15.90 -3.73 0.68
CA SER A 180 17.14 -3.32 0.03
C SER A 180 16.86 -2.34 -1.12
N THR A 181 17.76 -1.38 -1.35
CA THR A 181 17.58 -0.34 -2.38
C THR A 181 17.33 -0.93 -3.77
N GLU A 182 17.96 -2.06 -4.08
CA GLU A 182 17.86 -2.77 -5.36
C GLU A 182 16.48 -3.42 -5.57
N GLU A 183 15.79 -3.78 -4.48
CA GLU A 183 14.49 -4.45 -4.51
C GLU A 183 13.31 -3.48 -4.34
N LYS A 184 13.56 -2.20 -4.04
CA LYS A 184 12.49 -1.20 -3.88
C LYS A 184 11.62 -1.05 -5.12
N GLU A 185 12.20 -1.10 -6.31
CA GLU A 185 11.39 -1.05 -7.54
C GLU A 185 10.46 -2.28 -7.66
N ALA A 186 10.93 -3.47 -7.26
CA ALA A 186 10.10 -4.67 -7.22
C ALA A 186 8.98 -4.55 -6.19
N LEU A 187 9.24 -3.96 -5.02
CA LEU A 187 8.25 -3.67 -3.98
C LEU A 187 7.10 -2.80 -4.51
N PHE A 188 7.38 -1.64 -5.12
CA PHE A 188 6.30 -0.79 -5.66
C PHE A 188 5.53 -1.48 -6.79
N LYS A 189 6.21 -2.28 -7.62
CA LYS A 189 5.55 -3.11 -8.65
C LYS A 189 4.62 -4.17 -8.05
N GLU A 190 5.01 -4.81 -6.95
CA GLU A 190 4.16 -5.79 -6.26
C GLU A 190 2.94 -5.12 -5.63
N ILE A 191 3.10 -3.97 -4.97
CA ILE A 191 1.98 -3.18 -4.44
C ILE A 191 0.98 -2.86 -5.57
N TYR A 192 1.48 -2.39 -6.72
CA TYR A 192 0.62 -2.12 -7.87
C TYR A 192 -0.05 -3.38 -8.44
N ARG A 193 0.70 -4.48 -8.57
CA ARG A 193 0.17 -5.75 -9.13
C ARG A 193 -1.02 -6.28 -8.35
N VAL A 194 -0.93 -6.29 -7.01
CA VAL A 194 -1.96 -6.92 -6.16
C VAL A 194 -3.21 -6.06 -6.02
N LEU A 195 -3.11 -4.75 -6.18
CA LEU A 195 -4.26 -3.84 -6.14
C LEU A 195 -5.22 -4.11 -7.30
N LYS A 196 -6.52 -4.09 -7.03
CA LYS A 196 -7.58 -4.03 -8.04
C LYS A 196 -7.55 -2.67 -8.76
N ASP A 197 -8.16 -2.62 -9.93
CA ASP A 197 -8.49 -1.34 -10.57
C ASP A 197 -9.46 -0.57 -9.66
N GLY A 198 -9.14 0.69 -9.36
CA GLY A 198 -9.82 1.51 -8.36
C GLY A 198 -9.32 1.30 -6.92
N GLY A 199 -8.43 0.33 -6.70
CA GLY A 199 -7.74 0.14 -5.42
C GLY A 199 -6.72 1.24 -5.13
N LYS A 200 -6.22 1.27 -3.90
CA LYS A 200 -5.26 2.29 -3.45
C LYS A 200 -4.21 1.76 -2.49
N ALA A 201 -3.01 2.34 -2.54
CA ALA A 201 -1.99 2.19 -1.53
C ALA A 201 -2.09 3.35 -0.53
N VAL A 202 -1.98 3.07 0.76
CA VAL A 202 -1.89 4.06 1.84
C VAL A 202 -0.69 3.70 2.70
N ILE A 203 0.45 4.33 2.44
CA ILE A 203 1.74 3.92 2.96
C ILE A 203 2.28 5.01 3.86
N SER A 204 2.53 4.67 5.12
CA SER A 204 3.19 5.55 6.08
C SER A 204 4.61 5.05 6.34
N ASP A 205 5.61 5.91 6.13
CA ASP A 205 7.01 5.54 6.36
C ASP A 205 7.86 6.75 6.81
N ILE A 206 9.06 6.47 7.30
CA ILE A 206 10.08 7.47 7.58
C ILE A 206 10.73 7.91 6.26
N VAL A 207 10.80 9.22 6.05
CA VAL A 207 11.42 9.82 4.87
C VAL A 207 12.47 10.84 5.26
N SER A 208 13.42 11.06 4.37
CA SER A 208 14.52 12.01 4.54
C SER A 208 14.37 13.22 3.61
N ASN A 209 14.89 14.38 4.02
CA ASN A 209 14.90 15.58 3.17
C ASN A 209 15.90 15.51 1.99
N VAL A 210 16.81 14.55 2.00
CA VAL A 210 17.82 14.29 0.97
C VAL A 210 18.06 12.79 0.86
N GLU A 211 18.60 12.32 -0.25
CA GLU A 211 19.06 10.93 -0.37
C GLU A 211 20.08 10.59 0.73
N VAL A 212 19.84 9.47 1.43
CA VAL A 212 20.74 9.01 2.49
C VAL A 212 22.06 8.53 1.87
N PRO A 213 23.22 9.05 2.30
CA PRO A 213 24.53 8.63 1.81
C PRO A 213 24.77 7.14 2.00
N GLU A 214 25.49 6.53 1.05
CA GLU A 214 25.82 5.10 1.07
C GLU A 214 26.55 4.66 2.36
N GLN A 215 27.35 5.56 2.95
CA GLN A 215 28.05 5.30 4.21
C GLN A 215 27.08 5.04 5.37
N LEU A 216 25.98 5.79 5.45
CA LEU A 216 24.95 5.58 6.47
C LEU A 216 24.08 4.36 6.14
N ARG A 217 23.84 4.07 4.85
CA ARG A 217 23.17 2.85 4.38
C ARG A 217 23.86 1.57 4.81
N GLN A 218 25.19 1.60 4.93
CA GLN A 218 25.98 0.43 5.35
C GLN A 218 26.02 0.22 6.88
N ASP A 219 25.49 1.16 7.67
CA ASP A 219 25.37 1.01 9.12
C ASP A 219 24.17 0.12 9.47
N GLU A 220 24.45 -1.06 10.05
CA GLU A 220 23.43 -2.08 10.38
C GLU A 220 22.47 -1.62 11.48
N GLU A 221 22.91 -0.77 12.42
CA GLU A 221 22.09 -0.29 13.54
C GLU A 221 21.12 0.79 13.07
N LEU A 222 21.60 1.72 12.24
CA LEU A 222 20.76 2.74 11.62
C LEU A 222 19.82 2.16 10.55
N TRP A 223 20.24 1.11 9.82
CA TRP A 223 19.41 0.42 8.83
C TRP A 223 18.23 -0.27 9.49
N SER A 224 18.51 -1.07 10.52
CA SER A 224 17.47 -1.79 11.26
C SER A 224 16.56 -0.88 12.10
N GLY A 225 16.92 0.40 12.27
CA GLY A 225 16.07 1.45 12.84
C GLY A 225 15.25 2.23 11.81
N CYS A 226 15.18 1.76 10.56
CA CYS A 226 14.46 2.39 9.43
C CYS A 226 15.00 3.76 8.97
N TYR A 227 16.16 4.23 9.46
CA TYR A 227 16.72 5.52 9.07
C TYR A 227 17.55 5.42 7.80
N SER A 228 18.52 4.50 7.77
CA SER A 228 19.47 4.46 6.66
C SER A 228 18.83 4.07 5.34
N GLY A 229 17.79 3.25 5.43
CA GLY A 229 16.97 2.84 4.30
C GLY A 229 15.88 3.86 3.92
N ALA A 230 15.79 5.01 4.59
CA ALA A 230 14.79 6.02 4.28
C ALA A 230 14.89 6.50 2.83
N ILE A 231 13.73 6.63 2.20
CA ILE A 231 13.60 7.21 0.86
C ILE A 231 13.52 8.74 1.00
N GLU A 232 14.16 9.47 0.10
CA GLU A 232 13.96 10.92 0.01
C GLU A 232 12.48 11.23 -0.25
N GLU A 233 11.93 12.26 0.41
CA GLU A 233 10.53 12.67 0.25
C GLU A 233 10.04 12.72 -1.20
N LYS A 234 10.83 13.37 -2.06
CA LYS A 234 10.50 13.51 -3.48
C LYS A 234 10.50 12.16 -4.18
N SER A 235 11.57 11.38 -3.99
CA SER A 235 11.72 10.05 -4.60
C SER A 235 10.67 9.06 -4.11
N PHE A 236 10.13 9.24 -2.90
CA PHE A 236 9.07 8.40 -2.38
C PHE A 236 7.77 8.58 -3.16
N VAL A 237 7.39 9.81 -3.49
CA VAL A 237 6.25 10.13 -4.37
C VAL A 237 6.52 9.63 -5.80
N GLU A 238 7.69 9.94 -6.36
CA GLU A 238 8.08 9.54 -7.72
C GLU A 238 8.10 8.00 -7.90
N ALA A 239 8.36 7.24 -6.84
CA ALA A 239 8.36 5.77 -6.90
C ALA A 239 6.97 5.20 -7.22
N PHE A 240 5.89 5.80 -6.71
CA PHE A 240 4.52 5.41 -7.07
C PHE A 240 4.21 5.81 -8.52
N GLU A 241 4.52 7.04 -8.91
CA GLU A 241 4.29 7.54 -10.27
C GLU A 241 4.98 6.66 -11.32
N LYS A 242 6.25 6.30 -11.08
CA LYS A 242 7.06 5.47 -12.00
C LYS A 242 6.44 4.11 -12.30
N VAL A 243 5.73 3.52 -11.35
CA VAL A 243 5.07 2.21 -11.53
C VAL A 243 3.72 2.32 -12.23
N GLY A 244 3.13 3.52 -12.29
CA GLY A 244 1.89 3.79 -12.99
C GLY A 244 0.71 4.11 -12.08
N PHE A 245 0.95 4.40 -10.79
CA PHE A 245 -0.08 4.98 -9.94
C PHE A 245 -0.49 6.37 -10.45
N TYR A 246 -1.71 6.77 -10.10
CA TYR A 246 -2.21 8.14 -10.28
C TYR A 246 -2.74 8.67 -8.94
N GLY A 247 -2.99 9.97 -8.87
CA GLY A 247 -3.51 10.61 -7.66
C GLY A 247 -2.60 10.42 -6.47
N VAL A 248 -1.30 10.55 -6.70
CA VAL A 248 -0.30 10.41 -5.64
C VAL A 248 -0.37 11.64 -4.75
N GLU A 249 -0.80 11.45 -3.51
CA GLU A 249 -1.07 12.51 -2.54
C GLU A 249 -0.22 12.32 -1.29
N ILE A 250 0.37 13.41 -0.77
CA ILE A 250 0.92 13.44 0.59
C ILE A 250 -0.23 13.76 1.55
N ASP A 251 -0.81 12.73 2.16
CA ASP A 251 -1.96 12.83 3.07
C ASP A 251 -1.55 13.40 4.43
N LYS A 252 -0.42 12.94 4.97
CA LYS A 252 0.14 13.41 6.24
C LYS A 252 1.64 13.61 6.10
N ARG A 253 2.16 14.66 6.72
CA ARG A 253 3.59 14.93 6.80
C ARG A 253 3.90 15.57 8.15
N GLU A 254 4.61 14.83 8.98
CA GLU A 254 4.94 15.25 10.34
C GLU A 254 6.12 16.22 10.37
N ASN A 255 6.34 16.86 11.52
CA ASN A 255 7.57 17.60 11.76
C ASN A 255 8.79 16.67 11.80
N THR A 256 9.99 17.24 11.66
CA THR A 256 11.23 16.47 11.85
C THR A 256 11.22 15.81 13.21
N TRP A 257 11.30 14.49 13.21
CA TRP A 257 11.34 13.66 14.40
C TRP A 257 12.76 13.59 14.96
N THR A 258 13.74 13.37 14.09
CA THR A 258 15.15 13.34 14.45
C THR A 258 16.04 13.84 13.32
N THR A 259 17.27 14.20 13.68
CA THR A 259 18.31 14.61 12.74
C THR A 259 19.55 13.76 13.00
N ILE A 260 20.05 13.08 11.97
CA ILE A 260 21.30 12.34 12.01
C ILE A 260 22.26 13.04 11.06
N GLU A 261 23.38 13.51 11.59
CA GLU A 261 24.27 14.46 10.91
C GLU A 261 23.47 15.70 10.46
N ASP A 262 23.33 15.93 9.15
CA ASP A 262 22.57 17.04 8.56
C ASP A 262 21.29 16.55 7.83
N ILE A 263 20.86 15.32 8.10
CA ILE A 263 19.70 14.68 7.47
C ILE A 263 18.54 14.66 8.46
N ASN A 264 17.44 15.27 8.07
CA ASN A 264 16.21 15.37 8.84
C ASN A 264 15.24 14.27 8.42
N PHE A 265 14.86 13.44 9.40
CA PHE A 265 13.92 12.34 9.23
C PHE A 265 12.55 12.71 9.80
N ARG A 266 11.48 12.34 9.09
CA ARG A 266 10.10 12.55 9.53
C ARG A 266 9.19 11.45 8.99
N SER A 267 8.01 11.32 9.59
CA SER A 267 6.96 10.45 9.09
C SER A 267 6.19 11.15 7.96
N MET A 268 5.91 10.41 6.88
CA MET A 268 5.07 10.87 5.78
C MET A 268 4.17 9.74 5.32
N THR A 269 2.88 10.05 5.11
CA THR A 269 1.89 9.14 4.56
C THR A 269 1.55 9.55 3.14
N VAL A 270 1.69 8.61 2.21
CA VAL A 270 1.34 8.78 0.80
C VAL A 270 0.14 7.91 0.47
N ILE A 271 -0.80 8.47 -0.30
CA ILE A 271 -1.91 7.76 -0.92
C ILE A 271 -1.63 7.71 -2.42
N ALA A 272 -1.87 6.56 -3.05
CA ALA A 272 -1.72 6.40 -4.49
C ALA A 272 -2.77 5.43 -5.05
N HIS A 273 -3.32 5.72 -6.23
CA HIS A 273 -4.44 4.96 -6.81
C HIS A 273 -4.03 4.16 -8.06
N LYS A 274 -4.67 3.00 -8.24
CA LYS A 274 -4.57 2.16 -9.44
C LYS A 274 -5.86 2.21 -10.26
N GLY A 275 -5.78 1.96 -11.57
CA GLY A 275 -6.95 1.91 -12.46
C GLY A 275 -6.93 2.94 -13.59
N LYS A 276 -5.76 3.49 -13.93
CA LYS A 276 -5.59 4.32 -15.14
C LYS A 276 -5.19 3.50 -16.37
N GLU A 277 -5.16 2.18 -16.27
CA GLU A 277 -4.87 1.27 -17.37
C GLU A 277 -6.04 1.16 -18.37
N GLY A 278 -5.76 0.64 -19.58
CA GLY A 278 -6.80 0.40 -20.59
C GLY A 278 -7.01 1.51 -21.63
N PRO A 279 -7.86 1.25 -22.66
CA PRO A 279 -7.99 2.09 -23.84
C PRO A 279 -8.63 3.45 -23.53
N CYS A 280 -8.13 4.48 -24.21
CA CYS A 280 -8.68 5.83 -24.20
C CYS A 280 -9.87 5.89 -25.18
N ILE A 281 -11.10 5.72 -24.66
CA ILE A 281 -12.34 5.73 -25.45
C ILE A 281 -12.98 7.11 -25.34
N ASP A 282 -13.16 7.77 -26.48
CA ASP A 282 -13.91 9.03 -26.58
C ASP A 282 -15.42 8.75 -26.60
N LYS A 283 -16.14 9.32 -25.63
CA LYS A 283 -17.60 9.28 -25.52
C LYS A 283 -18.25 10.66 -25.63
N GLY A 284 -17.55 11.66 -26.17
CA GLY A 284 -18.03 13.06 -26.19
C GLY A 284 -18.12 13.68 -24.78
N GLN A 285 -17.34 13.15 -23.84
CA GLN A 285 -17.30 13.62 -22.47
C GLN A 285 -16.26 14.74 -22.33
N SER A 286 -16.57 15.69 -21.44
CA SER A 286 -15.69 16.85 -21.24
C SER A 286 -15.80 17.37 -19.82
N VAL A 287 -14.75 18.05 -19.39
CA VAL A 287 -14.68 18.69 -18.08
C VAL A 287 -14.31 20.16 -18.22
N ILE A 288 -14.66 20.96 -17.21
CA ILE A 288 -14.16 22.33 -17.05
C ILE A 288 -13.44 22.41 -15.71
N TYR A 289 -12.15 22.74 -15.73
CA TYR A 289 -11.39 22.99 -14.50
C TYR A 289 -11.81 24.34 -13.90
N LYS A 290 -12.24 24.33 -12.63
CA LYS A 290 -12.78 25.52 -11.94
C LYS A 290 -11.69 26.44 -11.38
N GLY A 291 -10.47 25.95 -11.16
CA GLY A 291 -9.38 26.69 -10.52
C GLY A 291 -8.98 26.11 -9.15
N PRO A 292 -8.16 26.81 -8.35
CA PRO A 292 -7.79 28.22 -8.48
C PRO A 292 -6.56 28.50 -9.36
N PHE A 293 -5.79 27.50 -9.77
CA PHE A 293 -4.60 27.72 -10.60
C PHE A 293 -4.99 28.14 -12.03
N LYS A 294 -4.03 28.69 -12.78
CA LYS A 294 -4.27 29.10 -14.17
C LYS A 294 -4.54 27.87 -15.05
N HIS A 295 -3.70 26.86 -14.89
CA HIS A 295 -3.91 25.51 -15.37
C HIS A 295 -3.42 24.52 -14.32
N ILE A 296 -3.83 23.28 -14.49
CA ILE A 296 -3.25 22.11 -13.83
C ILE A 296 -2.87 21.08 -14.89
N GLU A 297 -1.94 20.21 -14.54
CA GLU A 297 -1.54 19.05 -15.33
C GLU A 297 -1.82 17.80 -14.50
N ASP A 298 -2.45 16.79 -15.08
CA ASP A 298 -2.69 15.51 -14.40
C ASP A 298 -1.56 14.49 -14.62
N ASP A 299 -1.67 13.32 -13.99
CA ASP A 299 -0.67 12.25 -14.04
C ASP A 299 -0.52 11.59 -15.44
N ASP A 300 -1.34 12.00 -16.42
CA ASP A 300 -1.30 11.56 -17.81
C ASP A 300 -0.90 12.70 -18.77
N ASN A 301 -0.43 13.83 -18.24
CA ASN A 301 0.00 15.04 -18.95
C ASN A 301 -1.14 15.79 -19.68
N HIS A 302 -2.39 15.62 -19.26
CA HIS A 302 -3.49 16.47 -19.73
C HIS A 302 -3.38 17.82 -19.05
N ILE A 303 -3.35 18.89 -19.86
CA ILE A 303 -3.37 20.27 -19.35
C ILE A 303 -4.80 20.77 -19.34
N PHE A 304 -5.30 21.17 -18.17
CA PHE A 304 -6.62 21.76 -18.00
C PHE A 304 -6.50 23.25 -17.69
N GLU A 305 -6.81 24.09 -18.67
CA GLU A 305 -6.89 25.54 -18.48
C GLU A 305 -8.18 25.92 -17.74
N ARG A 306 -8.07 26.84 -16.77
CA ARG A 306 -9.19 27.22 -15.91
C ARG A 306 -10.31 27.89 -16.71
N GLY A 307 -11.51 27.35 -16.59
CA GLY A 307 -12.72 27.84 -17.26
C GLY A 307 -12.84 27.43 -18.73
N GLU A 308 -11.83 26.74 -19.28
CA GLU A 308 -11.88 26.20 -20.63
C GLU A 308 -12.42 24.76 -20.61
N ARG A 309 -13.14 24.41 -21.66
CA ARG A 309 -13.70 23.07 -21.83
C ARG A 309 -12.63 22.14 -22.41
N ALA A 310 -12.33 21.05 -21.70
CA ALA A 310 -11.39 20.02 -22.12
C ALA A 310 -12.13 18.71 -22.40
N PHE A 311 -11.93 18.14 -23.58
CA PHE A 311 -12.45 16.81 -23.91
C PHE A 311 -11.54 15.74 -23.31
N VAL A 312 -12.16 14.77 -22.66
CA VAL A 312 -11.46 13.68 -21.98
C VAL A 312 -12.11 12.37 -22.34
N CYS A 313 -11.32 11.29 -22.33
CA CYS A 313 -11.86 9.96 -22.49
C CYS A 313 -12.69 9.53 -21.28
N GLU A 314 -13.51 8.50 -21.46
CA GLU A 314 -14.35 7.94 -20.39
C GLU A 314 -13.57 7.61 -19.12
N LYS A 315 -12.37 7.06 -19.26
CA LYS A 315 -11.53 6.69 -18.12
C LYS A 315 -11.12 7.92 -17.30
N THR A 316 -10.53 8.92 -17.95
CA THR A 316 -10.14 10.18 -17.30
C THR A 316 -11.36 10.88 -16.71
N PHE A 317 -12.49 10.90 -17.43
CA PHE A 317 -13.74 11.45 -16.92
C PHE A 317 -14.18 10.78 -15.62
N ASN A 318 -14.19 9.45 -15.58
CA ASN A 318 -14.57 8.68 -14.39
C ASN A 318 -13.60 8.88 -13.21
N ILE A 319 -12.29 8.97 -13.47
CA ILE A 319 -11.27 9.27 -12.45
C ILE A 319 -11.52 10.66 -11.85
N LEU A 320 -11.68 11.68 -12.70
CA LEU A 320 -11.88 13.06 -12.24
C LEU A 320 -13.18 13.22 -11.45
N GLN A 321 -14.19 12.36 -11.66
CA GLN A 321 -15.43 12.36 -10.87
C GLN A 321 -15.28 11.82 -9.43
N GLN A 322 -14.13 11.23 -9.10
CA GLN A 322 -13.83 10.76 -7.75
C GLN A 322 -13.08 11.82 -6.94
N ASN A 323 -13.13 11.70 -5.61
CA ASN A 323 -12.26 12.50 -4.75
C ASN A 323 -10.78 12.08 -4.96
N PRO A 324 -9.83 13.03 -4.87
CA PRO A 324 -10.00 14.45 -4.49
C PRO A 324 -10.36 15.39 -5.66
N TYR A 325 -10.46 14.90 -6.90
CA TYR A 325 -10.62 15.74 -8.10
C TYR A 325 -12.01 16.34 -8.27
N LYS A 326 -13.05 15.59 -7.87
CA LYS A 326 -14.46 15.92 -8.13
C LYS A 326 -14.81 17.38 -7.85
N ASP A 327 -14.28 17.94 -6.77
CA ASP A 327 -14.65 19.26 -6.29
C ASP A 327 -14.03 20.40 -7.11
N VAL A 328 -13.00 20.14 -7.93
CA VAL A 328 -12.31 21.17 -8.75
C VAL A 328 -12.69 21.13 -10.24
N PHE A 329 -13.51 20.17 -10.67
CA PHE A 329 -14.03 20.09 -12.03
C PHE A 329 -15.55 20.29 -12.09
N GLU A 330 -16.03 20.73 -13.24
CA GLU A 330 -17.41 20.59 -13.71
C GLU A 330 -17.45 19.49 -14.78
N PHE A 331 -18.49 18.67 -14.82
CA PHE A 331 -18.58 17.51 -15.70
C PHE A 331 -19.72 17.67 -16.69
N ILE A 332 -19.44 17.46 -17.98
CA ILE A 332 -20.42 17.62 -19.05
C ILE A 332 -20.45 16.34 -19.88
N ASN A 333 -21.61 15.71 -19.96
CA ASN A 333 -21.88 14.50 -20.73
C ASN A 333 -22.90 14.79 -21.84
N GLU A 334 -22.42 15.02 -23.06
CA GLU A 334 -23.29 15.42 -24.19
C GLU A 334 -24.30 14.32 -24.61
N ASN A 335 -24.05 13.06 -24.23
CA ASN A 335 -24.95 11.95 -24.58
C ASN A 335 -26.15 11.79 -23.64
N GLU A 336 -26.16 12.42 -22.46
CA GLU A 336 -27.38 12.51 -21.63
C GLU A 336 -28.31 13.63 -22.11
N GLU A 337 -27.77 14.63 -22.81
CA GLU A 337 -28.51 15.72 -23.45
C GLU A 337 -28.79 15.46 -24.93
N ALA A 338 -28.73 14.20 -25.37
CA ALA A 338 -29.31 13.79 -26.66
C ALA A 338 -30.84 13.88 -26.56
N ILE A 339 -31.30 15.12 -26.66
CA ILE A 339 -32.61 15.65 -27.05
C ILE A 339 -33.64 14.53 -27.26
N ASP A 340 -34.66 14.53 -26.41
CA ASP A 340 -35.94 13.89 -26.69
C ASP A 340 -36.52 14.56 -27.96
N LEU A 341 -36.08 14.07 -29.13
CA LEU A 341 -36.42 14.62 -30.44
C LEU A 341 -37.90 14.40 -30.79
N GLU A 342 -38.70 13.84 -29.87
CA GLU A 342 -40.17 13.81 -29.98
C GLU A 342 -40.87 15.06 -29.43
N GLU A 343 -40.22 15.94 -28.65
CA GLU A 343 -40.87 17.17 -28.15
C GLU A 343 -40.74 18.40 -29.07
N CYS A 344 -40.05 18.30 -30.20
CA CYS A 344 -39.89 19.43 -31.15
C CYS A 344 -40.89 19.42 -32.32
N CYS A 345 -41.92 18.57 -32.26
CA CYS A 345 -43.00 18.52 -33.24
C CYS A 345 -44.38 18.53 -32.58
N ASP A 346 -44.66 19.52 -31.72
CA ASP A 346 -46.06 19.87 -31.46
C ASP A 346 -46.31 21.39 -31.50
N THR A 347 -46.90 21.78 -32.63
CA THR A 347 -47.89 22.85 -32.82
C THR A 347 -47.73 24.16 -32.04
N SER A 348 -47.08 25.18 -32.65
CA SER A 348 -47.58 26.59 -32.73
C SER A 348 -46.53 27.69 -32.97
N CYS A 349 -45.54 27.52 -33.86
CA CYS A 349 -44.79 28.68 -34.34
C CYS A 349 -44.48 28.59 -35.84
N GLY A 350 -45.15 29.43 -36.62
CA GLY A 350 -44.63 29.84 -37.92
C GLY A 350 -43.49 30.83 -37.68
N CYS A 351 -42.29 30.46 -38.11
CA CYS A 351 -41.16 31.32 -38.45
C CYS A 351 -40.41 30.66 -39.61
#